data_AF-A0A2W4LX80-F1
#
_entry.id   AF-A0A2W4LX80-F1
#
_cell.length_a   1.000
_cell.length_b   1.000
_cell.length_c   1.000
_cell.angle_alpha   90.00
_cell.angle_beta   90.00
_cell.angle_gamma   90.00
#
_symmetry.space_group_name_H-M   'P 1'
#
loop_
_entity.id
_entity.type
_entity.pdbx_description
1 polymer ?
#
loop_
_entity_poly.entity_id
_entity_poly.type
_entity_poly.pdbx_seq_one_letter_code
_entity_poly.pdbx_strand_id
1 'polypeptide(L)' 'MDRGSLLGVLVLALVVLFQAWVTVRVYRSGLYEPSQKSAQAKLIWLLPVLGAVIAFSVLTSEEQRDRRDDDKTLRG' A
#
# COMPACT_ATOMS: atom_id res chain seq x y z
N MET A 1 15.79 15.93 -0.82
CA MET A 1 15.03 14.83 -1.43
C MET A 1 16.00 14.02 -2.27
N ASP A 2 16.25 12.80 -1.84
CA ASP A 2 17.15 11.86 -2.49
C ASP A 2 16.51 11.40 -3.80
N ARG A 3 17.30 11.14 -4.84
CA ARG A 3 16.76 10.71 -6.15
C ARG A 3 15.92 9.43 -6.03
N GLY A 4 16.27 8.54 -5.10
CA GLY A 4 15.49 7.35 -4.76
C GLY A 4 14.12 7.68 -4.16
N SER A 5 14.08 8.62 -3.22
CA SER A 5 12.83 9.09 -2.59
C SER A 5 11.89 9.75 -3.61
N LEU A 6 12.43 10.53 -4.55
CA LEU A 6 11.64 11.13 -5.65
C LEU A 6 11.03 10.08 -6.59
N LEU A 7 11.81 9.06 -6.98
CA LEU A 7 11.31 7.96 -7.81
C LEU A 7 10.20 7.19 -7.08
N GLY A 8 10.38 6.90 -5.79
CA GLY A 8 9.37 6.25 -4.97
C GLY A 8 8.06 7.02 -4.92
N VAL A 9 8.12 8.33 -4.66
CA VAL A 9 6.93 9.21 -4.66
C VAL A 9 6.24 9.24 -6.03
N LEU A 10 7.00 9.27 -7.12
CA LEU A 10 6.46 9.34 -8.48
C LEU A 10 5.76 8.03 -8.88
N VAL A 11 6.34 6.88 -8.52
CA VAL A 11 5.71 5.57 -8.70
C VAL A 11 4.42 5.48 -7.87
N LEU A 12 4.46 5.90 -6.61
CA LEU A 12 3.28 5.90 -5.75
C LEU A 12 2.15 6.76 -6.33
N ALA A 13 2.48 7.95 -6.84
CA ALA A 13 1.53 8.85 -7.49
C ALA A 13 0.91 8.22 -8.75
N LEU A 14 1.70 7.56 -9.59
CA LEU A 14 1.20 6.86 -10.77
C LEU A 14 0.24 5.72 -10.41
N VAL A 15 0.55 4.94 -9.37
CA VAL A 15 -0.33 3.87 -8.89
C VAL A 15 -1.67 4.44 -8.42
N VAL A 16 -1.66 5.50 -7.60
CA VAL A 16 -2.89 6.14 -7.11
C VAL A 16 -3.71 6.70 -8.27
N LEU A 17 -3.07 7.37 -9.25
CA LEU A 17 -3.75 7.89 -10.44
C LEU A 17 -4.38 6.78 -11.28
N PHE A 18 -3.69 5.65 -11.46
CA PHE A 18 -4.23 4.51 -12.19
C PHE A 18 -5.44 3.90 -11.46
N GLN A 19 -5.36 3.73 -10.14
CA GLN A 19 -6.48 3.23 -9.35
C GLN A 19 -7.69 4.17 -9.40
N ALA A 20 -7.48 5.48 -9.33
CA ALA A 20 -8.53 6.48 -9.50
C ALA A 20 -9.14 6.42 -10.91
N TRP A 21 -8.33 6.31 -11.96
CA TRP A 21 -8.80 6.19 -13.35
C TRP A 21 -9.65 4.93 -13.57
N VAL A 22 -9.21 3.77 -13.06
CA VAL A 22 -9.98 2.52 -13.12
C VAL A 22 -11.29 2.68 -12.35
N THR A 23 -11.25 3.28 -11.15
CA THR A 23 -12.45 3.53 -10.34
C THR A 23 -13.45 4.40 -11.13
N VAL A 24 -13.01 5.54 -11.69
CA VAL A 24 -13.86 6.40 -12.53
C VAL A 24 -14.41 5.66 -13.75
N ARG A 25 -13.61 4.79 -14.38
CA ARG A 25 -14.04 3.97 -15.52
C ARG A 25 -15.12 2.95 -15.14
N VAL A 26 -15.01 2.32 -13.97
CA VAL A 26 -16.04 1.42 -13.41
C VAL A 26 -17.33 2.20 -13.09
N TYR A 27 -17.21 3.42 -12.55
CA TYR A 27 -18.39 4.25 -12.31
C TYR A 27 -19.05 4.75 -13.60
N ARG A 28 -18.27 5.07 -14.64
CA ARG A 28 -18.77 5.49 -15.96
C ARG A 28 -19.30 4.34 -16.82
N SER A 29 -18.91 3.09 -16.58
CA SER A 29 -19.46 1.97 -17.34
C SER A 29 -20.90 1.69 -16.90
N GLY A 30 -21.81 1.53 -17.87
CA GLY A 30 -23.18 1.09 -17.63
C GLY A 30 -23.30 -0.42 -17.32
N LEU A 31 -22.16 -1.09 -17.15
CA LEU A 31 -22.05 -2.54 -16.98
C LEU A 31 -22.41 -3.02 -15.57
N TYR A 32 -22.49 -2.10 -14.59
CA TYR A 32 -22.73 -2.43 -13.20
C TYR A 32 -23.91 -1.63 -12.65
N GLU A 33 -24.77 -2.28 -11.87
CA GLU A 33 -25.78 -1.59 -11.05
C GLU A 33 -25.11 -0.61 -10.06
N PRO A 34 -25.76 0.51 -9.71
CA PRO A 34 -25.22 1.51 -8.78
C PRO A 34 -24.77 0.93 -7.42
N SER A 35 -25.43 -0.13 -6.96
CA SER A 35 -25.10 -0.84 -5.71
C SER A 35 -23.78 -1.63 -5.79
N GLN A 36 -23.45 -2.23 -6.95
CA GLN A 36 -22.23 -3.03 -7.14
C GLN A 36 -20.98 -2.16 -7.33
N LYS A 37 -21.13 -0.95 -7.86
CA LYS A 37 -20.03 0.00 -8.09
C LYS A 37 -19.30 0.42 -6.80
N SER A 38 -20.02 0.53 -5.69
CA SER A 38 -19.45 0.87 -4.38
C SER A 38 -18.59 -0.27 -3.81
N ALA A 39 -19.03 -1.52 -3.95
CA ALA A 39 -18.25 -2.68 -3.52
C ALA A 39 -16.97 -2.85 -4.36
N GLN A 40 -17.06 -2.64 -5.67
CA GLN A 40 -15.90 -2.69 -6.58
C GLN A 40 -14.87 -1.61 -6.24
N ALA A 41 -15.33 -0.39 -5.95
CA ALA A 41 -14.46 0.70 -5.53
C ALA A 41 -13.76 0.39 -4.20
N LYS A 42 -14.46 -0.18 -3.22
CA LYS A 42 -13.84 -0.61 -1.96
C LYS A 42 -12.74 -1.65 -2.17
N LEU A 43 -12.96 -2.64 -3.05
CA LEU A 43 -11.95 -3.66 -3.36
C LEU A 43 -10.70 -3.07 -4.03
N ILE A 44 -10.87 -2.12 -4.96
CA ILE A 44 -9.73 -1.45 -5.63
C ILE A 44 -8.86 -0.70 -4.60
N TRP A 45 -9.50 -0.03 -3.63
CA TRP A 45 -8.81 0.80 -2.65
C TRP A 45 -8.35 0.04 -1.39
N LEU A 46 -8.88 -1.17 -1.12
CA LEU A 46 -8.46 -2.02 -0.01
C LEU A 46 -7.11 -2.70 -0.24
N LEU A 47 -6.82 -3.10 -1.49
CA LEU A 47 -5.59 -3.80 -1.84
C LEU A 47 -4.30 -3.02 -1.45
N PRO A 48 -4.15 -1.72 -1.76
CA PRO A 48 -2.96 -0.96 -1.34
C PRO A 48 -2.85 -0.81 0.18
N VAL A 49 -3.98 -0.69 0.89
CA VAL A 49 -3.99 -0.64 2.36
C VAL A 49 -3.50 -1.97 2.94
N LEU A 50 -3.98 -3.09 2.39
CA LEU A 50 -3.55 -4.42 2.81
C LEU A 50 -2.05 -4.63 2.58
N GLY A 51 -1.54 -4.22 1.42
CA GLY A 51 -0.11 -4.28 1.10
C GLY A 51 0.75 -3.47 2.08
N ALA A 52 0.30 -2.28 2.46
CA ALA A 52 0.99 -1.44 3.44
C ALA A 52 1.01 -2.09 4.84
N VAL A 53 -0.10 -2.69 5.29
CA VAL A 53 -0.17 -3.38 6.58
C VAL A 53 0.78 -4.57 6.64
N ILE A 54 0.89 -5.34 5.56
CA ILE A 54 1.83 -6.47 5.48
C ILE A 54 3.27 -5.97 5.55
N ALA A 55 3.64 -5.00 4.72
CA ALA A 55 4.99 -4.42 4.72
C ALA A 55 5.36 -3.84 6.08
N PHE A 56 4.43 -3.12 6.72
CA PHE A 56 4.60 -2.56 8.06
C PHE A 56 4.80 -3.64 9.12
N SER A 57 4.02 -4.73 9.06
CA SER A 57 4.14 -5.86 9.99
C SER A 57 5.49 -6.55 9.87
N VAL A 58 5.97 -6.75 8.64
CA VAL A 58 7.30 -7.33 8.38
C VAL A 58 8.40 -6.42 8.91
N LEU A 59 8.37 -5.13 8.56
CA LEU A 59 9.36 -4.15 9.03
C LEU A 59 9.43 -4.09 10.56
N THR A 60 8.27 -4.03 11.22
CA THR A 60 8.20 -4.03 12.70
C THR A 60 8.79 -5.30 13.30
N SER A 61 8.59 -6.45 12.64
CA SER A 61 9.13 -7.72 13.11
C SER A 61 10.65 -7.80 12.96
N GLU A 62 11.21 -7.24 11.89
CA GLU A 62 12.66 -7.19 11.69
C GLU A 62 13.34 -6.19 12.64
N GLU A 63 12.79 -4.98 12.82
CA GLU A 63 13.31 -4.02 13.81
C GLU A 63 13.34 -4.59 15.24
N GLN A 64 12.33 -5.39 15.61
CA GLN A 64 12.29 -6.06 16.90
C GLN A 64 13.36 -7.14 17.04
N ARG A 65 13.71 -7.84 15.97
CA ARG A 65 14.78 -8.86 15.97
C ARG A 65 16.15 -8.20 16.12
N ASP A 66 16.43 -7.17 15.32
CA ASP A 66 17.71 -6.45 15.37
C ASP A 66 17.98 -5.90 16.78
N ARG A 67 17.01 -5.22 17.39
CA ARG A 67 17.14 -4.73 18.78
C ARG A 67 17.42 -5.82 19.80
N ARG A 68 16.89 -7.02 19.58
CA ARG A 68 17.03 -8.15 20.51
C ARG A 68 18.39 -8.83 20.39
N ASP A 69 19.01 -8.77 19.22
CA ASP A 69 20.36 -9.30 19.00
C ASP A 69 21.42 -8.31 19.49
N ASP A 70 21.21 -7.00 19.34
CA ASP A 70 22.07 -5.98 19.95
C ASP A 70 22.17 -6.13 21.49
N ASP A 71 21.05 -6.33 22.19
CA ASP A 71 21.04 -6.53 23.65
C ASP A 71 21.80 -7.78 24.10
N LYS A 72 21.76 -8.87 23.31
CA LYS A 72 22.53 -10.09 23.62
C LYS A 72 24.04 -9.87 23.45
N THR A 73 24.45 -9.11 22.44
CA THR A 73 25.86 -8.83 22.17
C THR A 73 26.48 -7.92 23.23
N LEU A 74 25.68 -7.04 23.85
CA LEU A 74 26.12 -6.18 24.96
C LEU A 74 26.19 -6.89 26.32
N ARG A 75 25.55 -8.07 26.45
CA ARG A 75 25.45 -8.84 27.71
C ARG A 75 26.39 -10.05 27.79
N GLY A 76 27.00 -10.45 26.66
CA GLY A 76 27.98 -11.54 26.57
C GLY A 76 29.41 -11.03 26.69
#